data_AF-A0A2T0GTT1-F1
#
_entry.id   AF-A0A2T0GTT1-F1
#
_cell.length_a   1.000
_cell.length_b   1.000
_cell.length_c   1.000
_cell.angle_alpha   90.00
_cell.angle_beta   90.00
_cell.angle_gamma   90.00
#
_symmetry.space_group_name_H-M   'P 1'
#
loop_
_entity.id
_entity.type
_entity.pdbx_description
1 polymer ?
#
loop_
_entity_poly.entity_id
_entity_poly.type
_entity_poly.pdbx_seq_one_letter_code
_entity_poly.pdbx_strand_id
1 'polypeptide(L)'
;MYRVFEALDELVTIVEEARSVPMTSGCVVPRGDVLELLDEVRDAYPSELDDAQDVLDHRDELVNKARTEADQSLSEARSEAERTSSEARAEAEKMLADARERADEIIAQARAEAEQTINNARREYEEYVARAQAESDRMVQAGRAAYDQSIHEGRSEQARLVSETEVVQQSQREAKRLVDEAKEEVERLKGDCDAYIDSRLADLEELLGRTLRTVGKGRQQLRRPLSAPFDYEEWQPGTENDPNGAGVAEH
;
A
#
# COMPACT_ATOMS: atom_id res chain seq x y z
N MET A 1 -104.09 -12.27 60.35
CA MET A 1 -104.10 -13.58 59.64
C MET A 1 -105.21 -14.52 60.14
N TYR A 2 -105.07 -15.29 61.24
CA TYR A 2 -106.06 -16.32 61.63
C TYR A 2 -107.53 -15.83 61.62
N ARG A 3 -107.82 -14.69 62.25
CA ARG A 3 -109.15 -14.05 62.24
C ARG A 3 -109.73 -13.76 60.84
N VAL A 4 -108.88 -13.47 59.84
CA VAL A 4 -109.36 -13.20 58.47
C VAL A 4 -109.88 -14.48 57.84
N PHE A 5 -109.18 -15.60 58.04
CA PHE A 5 -109.65 -16.90 57.56
C PHE A 5 -110.89 -17.36 58.34
N GLU A 6 -110.91 -17.17 59.66
CA GLU A 6 -112.05 -17.48 60.53
C GLU A 6 -113.33 -16.70 60.12
N ALA A 7 -113.24 -15.38 59.93
CA ALA A 7 -114.35 -14.55 59.48
C ALA A 7 -114.75 -14.80 58.00
N LEU A 8 -113.80 -15.20 57.13
CA LEU A 8 -114.12 -15.63 55.76
C LEU A 8 -114.85 -16.99 55.74
N ASP A 9 -114.43 -17.96 56.55
CA ASP A 9 -115.06 -19.28 56.65
C ASP A 9 -116.47 -19.17 57.27
N GLU A 10 -116.67 -18.26 58.24
CA GLU A 10 -118.00 -17.95 58.76
C GLU A 10 -118.88 -17.22 57.73
N LEU A 11 -118.32 -16.28 56.94
CA LEU A 11 -119.02 -15.64 55.83
C LEU A 11 -119.47 -16.65 54.76
N VAL A 12 -118.62 -17.63 54.43
CA VAL A 12 -118.94 -18.74 53.53
C VAL A 12 -120.06 -19.58 54.13
N THR A 13 -119.97 -19.94 55.41
CA THR A 13 -121.00 -20.73 56.13
C THR A 13 -122.37 -20.03 56.07
N ILE A 14 -122.43 -18.72 56.34
CA ILE A 14 -123.67 -17.93 56.26
C ILE A 14 -124.24 -17.89 54.84
N VAL A 15 -123.39 -17.90 53.80
CA VAL A 15 -123.81 -17.95 52.39
C VAL A 15 -124.28 -19.34 51.97
N GLU A 16 -123.69 -20.41 52.50
CA GLU A 16 -124.10 -21.81 52.23
C GLU A 16 -125.41 -22.19 52.94
N GLU A 17 -125.64 -21.72 54.18
CA GLU A 17 -126.91 -21.92 54.90
C GLU A 17 -128.01 -20.90 54.49
N ALA A 18 -127.69 -19.93 53.62
CA ALA A 18 -128.58 -18.83 53.24
C ALA A 18 -129.89 -19.32 52.58
N ARG A 19 -131.02 -18.75 53.00
CA ARG A 19 -132.35 -19.20 52.53
C ARG A 19 -132.59 -18.77 51.08
N SER A 20 -132.59 -19.74 50.15
CA SER A 20 -132.87 -19.50 48.73
C SER A 20 -134.27 -18.94 48.46
N VAL A 21 -134.36 -18.01 47.50
CA VAL A 21 -135.62 -17.39 47.06
C VAL A 21 -136.18 -18.16 45.87
N PRO A 22 -137.39 -18.75 45.97
CA PRO A 22 -137.92 -19.65 44.95
C PRO A 22 -138.07 -18.96 43.58
N MET A 23 -137.81 -19.73 42.52
CA MET A 23 -137.73 -19.27 41.11
C MET A 23 -136.61 -18.25 40.82
N THR A 24 -135.61 -18.13 41.68
CA THR A 24 -134.40 -17.31 41.43
C THR A 24 -133.13 -18.04 41.87
N SER A 25 -131.96 -17.59 41.40
CA SER A 25 -130.65 -18.03 41.90
C SER A 25 -130.16 -17.24 43.13
N GLY A 26 -131.02 -16.42 43.76
CA GLY A 26 -130.67 -15.59 44.90
C GLY A 26 -130.95 -16.27 46.25
N CYS A 27 -130.11 -15.99 47.24
CA CYS A 27 -130.35 -16.35 48.64
C CYS A 27 -130.54 -15.10 49.51
N VAL A 28 -131.30 -15.25 50.60
CA VAL A 28 -131.46 -14.23 51.63
C VAL A 28 -130.45 -14.49 52.73
N VAL A 29 -129.39 -13.68 52.75
CA VAL A 29 -128.43 -13.59 53.86
C VAL A 29 -128.84 -12.52 54.87
N PRO A 30 -128.53 -12.67 56.17
CA PRO A 30 -128.60 -11.59 57.14
C PRO A 30 -127.63 -10.45 56.75
N ARG A 31 -128.17 -9.31 56.32
CA ARG A 31 -127.34 -8.18 55.84
C ARG A 31 -126.48 -7.56 56.94
N GLY A 32 -126.88 -7.63 58.21
CA GLY A 32 -126.07 -7.13 59.33
C GLY A 32 -124.81 -7.97 59.47
N ASP A 33 -125.02 -9.24 59.77
CA ASP A 33 -124.03 -10.27 60.07
C ASP A 33 -122.98 -10.39 58.92
N VAL A 34 -123.43 -10.38 57.67
CA VAL A 34 -122.55 -10.37 56.48
C VAL A 34 -121.73 -9.09 56.34
N LEU A 35 -122.25 -7.92 56.76
CA LEU A 35 -121.47 -6.68 56.75
C LEU A 35 -120.52 -6.60 57.96
N GLU A 36 -120.90 -7.15 59.11
CA GLU A 36 -120.06 -7.23 60.30
C GLU A 36 -118.84 -8.13 60.07
N LEU A 37 -119.04 -9.30 59.45
CA LEU A 37 -117.94 -10.18 59.04
C LEU A 37 -117.09 -9.60 57.90
N LEU A 38 -117.67 -8.87 56.94
CA LEU A 38 -116.88 -8.17 55.91
C LEU A 38 -116.06 -7.01 56.49
N ASP A 39 -116.59 -6.32 57.51
CA ASP A 39 -115.86 -5.30 58.25
C ASP A 39 -114.77 -5.93 59.16
N GLU A 40 -115.00 -7.08 59.80
CA GLU A 40 -113.92 -7.80 60.51
C GLU A 40 -112.86 -8.36 59.54
N VAL A 41 -113.25 -8.87 58.36
CA VAL A 41 -112.30 -9.27 57.31
C VAL A 41 -111.48 -8.08 56.81
N ARG A 42 -112.07 -6.89 56.70
CA ARG A 42 -111.37 -5.64 56.32
C ARG A 42 -110.45 -5.14 57.44
N ASP A 43 -110.94 -5.09 58.67
CA ASP A 43 -110.23 -4.49 59.81
C ASP A 43 -109.19 -5.46 60.41
N ALA A 44 -109.33 -6.76 60.16
CA ALA A 44 -108.29 -7.77 60.41
C ALA A 44 -107.43 -8.07 59.17
N TYR A 45 -107.74 -7.49 58.00
CA TYR A 45 -106.86 -7.56 56.82
C TYR A 45 -105.52 -6.94 57.25
N PRO A 46 -104.45 -7.74 57.35
CA PRO A 46 -103.27 -7.32 58.09
C PRO A 46 -102.64 -6.10 57.44
N SER A 47 -102.42 -5.03 58.20
CA SER A 47 -101.60 -3.90 57.75
C SER A 47 -100.19 -4.38 57.39
N GLU A 48 -99.76 -5.50 57.99
CA GLU A 48 -98.52 -6.20 57.68
C GLU A 48 -98.45 -6.75 56.23
N LEU A 49 -99.56 -6.78 55.46
CA LEU A 49 -99.52 -7.00 54.01
C LEU A 49 -99.24 -5.71 53.22
N ASP A 50 -99.74 -4.57 53.70
CA ASP A 50 -99.47 -3.25 53.12
C ASP A 50 -98.01 -2.84 53.40
N ASP A 51 -97.56 -3.00 54.66
CA ASP A 51 -96.15 -2.86 55.07
C ASP A 51 -95.22 -3.77 54.25
N ALA A 52 -95.66 -5.00 53.93
CA ALA A 52 -94.89 -5.92 53.11
C ALA A 52 -94.85 -5.51 51.63
N GLN A 53 -95.94 -4.91 51.11
CA GLN A 53 -95.98 -4.38 49.75
C GLN A 53 -95.06 -3.16 49.61
N ASP A 54 -95.09 -2.22 50.56
CA ASP A 54 -94.17 -1.07 50.63
C ASP A 54 -92.69 -1.51 50.66
N VAL A 55 -92.37 -2.56 51.42
CA VAL A 55 -91.00 -3.12 51.48
C VAL A 55 -90.60 -3.80 50.16
N LEU A 56 -91.54 -4.43 49.43
CA LEU A 56 -91.28 -5.01 48.11
C LEU A 56 -91.05 -3.93 47.05
N ASP A 57 -91.87 -2.88 47.05
CA ASP A 57 -91.78 -1.78 46.09
C ASP A 57 -90.52 -0.95 46.33
N HIS A 58 -90.18 -0.64 47.60
CA HIS A 58 -88.93 0.05 47.94
C HIS A 58 -87.68 -0.80 47.66
N ARG A 59 -87.75 -2.14 47.82
CA ARG A 59 -86.69 -3.06 47.35
C ARG A 59 -86.48 -2.93 45.84
N ASP A 60 -87.55 -2.89 45.06
CA ASP A 60 -87.43 -2.85 43.60
C ASP A 60 -87.01 -1.46 43.09
N GLU A 61 -87.40 -0.38 43.77
CA GLU A 61 -86.79 0.95 43.57
C GLU A 61 -85.26 0.91 43.84
N LEU A 62 -84.84 0.40 45.01
CA LEU A 62 -83.42 0.27 45.38
C LEU A 62 -82.63 -0.58 44.38
N VAL A 63 -83.17 -1.72 43.95
CA VAL A 63 -82.52 -2.61 42.98
C VAL A 63 -82.40 -1.96 41.60
N ASN A 64 -83.43 -1.26 41.13
CA ASN A 64 -83.38 -0.58 39.83
C ASN A 64 -82.47 0.66 39.86
N LYS A 65 -82.44 1.39 40.98
CA LYS A 65 -81.49 2.48 41.21
C LYS A 65 -80.04 1.97 41.23
N ALA A 66 -79.75 0.95 42.03
CA ALA A 66 -78.41 0.36 42.14
C ALA A 66 -77.91 -0.23 40.80
N ARG A 67 -78.80 -0.83 39.99
CA ARG A 67 -78.49 -1.22 38.61
C ARG A 67 -78.12 -0.03 37.74
N THR A 68 -78.94 1.03 37.76
CA THR A 68 -78.70 2.25 36.98
C THR A 68 -77.37 2.92 37.35
N GLU A 69 -77.07 3.04 38.65
CA GLU A 69 -75.80 3.58 39.15
C GLU A 69 -74.60 2.70 38.77
N ALA A 70 -74.75 1.37 38.79
CA ALA A 70 -73.71 0.44 38.36
C ALA A 70 -73.47 0.48 36.84
N ASP A 71 -74.52 0.52 36.02
CA ASP A 71 -74.42 0.62 34.56
C ASP A 71 -73.81 1.97 34.13
N GLN A 72 -74.17 3.07 34.80
CA GLN A 72 -73.51 4.36 34.62
C GLN A 72 -72.02 4.28 34.99
N SER A 73 -71.69 3.75 36.16
CA SER A 73 -70.29 3.60 36.63
C SER A 73 -69.46 2.75 35.66
N LEU A 74 -70.02 1.68 35.11
CA LEU A 74 -69.39 0.83 34.10
C LEU A 74 -69.22 1.54 32.75
N SER A 75 -70.16 2.40 32.37
CA SER A 75 -70.07 3.22 31.15
C SER A 75 -68.96 4.27 31.26
N GLU A 76 -68.92 5.00 32.38
CA GLU A 76 -67.89 6.00 32.67
C GLU A 76 -66.48 5.37 32.74
N ALA A 77 -66.33 4.27 33.49
CA ALA A 77 -65.05 3.56 33.59
C ALA A 77 -64.56 2.98 32.25
N ARG A 78 -65.48 2.54 31.36
CA ARG A 78 -65.12 2.11 29.99
C ARG A 78 -64.66 3.28 29.14
N SER A 79 -65.40 4.40 29.16
CA SER A 79 -65.06 5.61 28.42
C SER A 79 -63.69 6.17 28.84
N GLU A 80 -63.39 6.21 30.14
CA GLU A 80 -62.08 6.64 30.62
C GLU A 80 -60.96 5.64 30.27
N ALA A 81 -61.21 4.33 30.35
CA ALA A 81 -60.25 3.31 29.92
C ALA A 81 -59.96 3.41 28.41
N GLU A 82 -60.98 3.62 27.57
CA GLU A 82 -60.83 3.83 26.13
C GLU A 82 -60.05 5.11 25.82
N ARG A 83 -60.39 6.23 26.46
CA ARG A 83 -59.68 7.52 26.34
C ARG A 83 -58.19 7.37 26.69
N THR A 84 -57.90 6.85 27.88
CA THR A 84 -56.54 6.65 28.39
C THR A 84 -55.75 5.68 27.50
N SER A 85 -56.39 4.61 27.01
CA SER A 85 -55.78 3.64 26.11
C SER A 85 -55.54 4.21 24.71
N SER A 86 -56.34 5.18 24.25
CA SER A 86 -56.13 5.92 23.00
C SER A 86 -54.94 6.89 23.13
N GLU A 87 -54.92 7.70 24.20
CA GLU A 87 -53.84 8.64 24.51
C GLU A 87 -52.48 7.93 24.63
N ALA A 88 -52.41 6.83 25.38
CA ALA A 88 -51.19 6.04 25.54
C ALA A 88 -50.70 5.37 24.23
N ARG A 89 -51.62 5.00 23.31
CA ARG A 89 -51.24 4.52 21.97
C ARG A 89 -50.66 5.65 21.12
N ALA A 90 -51.30 6.81 21.09
CA ALA A 90 -50.82 7.96 20.33
C ALA A 90 -49.44 8.45 20.80
N GLU A 91 -49.19 8.45 22.12
CA GLU A 91 -47.87 8.76 22.68
C GLU A 91 -46.82 7.70 22.31
N ALA A 92 -47.15 6.42 22.39
CA ALA A 92 -46.25 5.32 22.00
C ALA A 92 -45.94 5.33 20.50
N GLU A 93 -46.93 5.59 19.64
CA GLU A 93 -46.75 5.72 18.18
C GLU A 93 -45.84 6.91 17.84
N LYS A 94 -46.04 8.06 18.51
CA LYS A 94 -45.13 9.20 18.38
C LYS A 94 -43.71 8.85 18.83
N MET A 95 -43.54 8.24 20.01
CA MET A 95 -42.22 7.86 20.53
C MET A 95 -41.50 6.88 19.59
N LEU A 96 -42.24 5.98 18.94
CA LEU A 96 -41.71 5.08 17.92
C LEU A 96 -41.36 5.80 16.60
N ALA A 97 -42.04 6.89 16.25
CA ALA A 97 -41.67 7.73 15.11
C ALA A 97 -40.40 8.54 15.41
N ASP A 98 -40.38 9.30 16.52
CA ASP A 98 -39.23 10.08 16.99
C ASP A 98 -37.97 9.19 17.15
N ALA A 99 -38.12 7.94 17.59
CA ALA A 99 -37.02 6.98 17.73
C ALA A 99 -36.52 6.41 16.39
N ARG A 100 -37.40 6.26 15.38
CA ARG A 100 -37.02 5.82 14.02
C ARG A 100 -36.28 6.92 13.28
N GLU A 101 -36.79 8.15 13.33
CA GLU A 101 -36.15 9.32 12.73
C GLU A 101 -34.70 9.45 13.21
N ARG A 102 -34.47 9.43 14.52
CA ARG A 102 -33.12 9.45 15.12
C ARG A 102 -32.25 8.26 14.73
N ALA A 103 -32.84 7.07 14.55
CA ALA A 103 -32.08 5.89 14.11
C ALA A 103 -31.62 6.04 12.65
N ASP A 104 -32.49 6.56 11.78
CA ASP A 104 -32.16 6.85 10.38
C ASP A 104 -31.14 7.99 10.26
N GLU A 105 -31.24 9.04 11.09
CA GLU A 105 -30.23 10.10 11.22
C GLU A 105 -28.85 9.54 11.61
N ILE A 106 -28.78 8.73 12.68
CA ILE A 106 -27.53 8.11 13.16
C ILE A 106 -26.93 7.20 12.07
N ILE A 107 -27.76 6.43 11.36
CA ILE A 107 -27.31 5.57 10.27
C ILE A 107 -26.81 6.39 9.07
N ALA A 108 -27.45 7.53 8.75
CA ALA A 108 -27.01 8.43 7.70
C ALA A 108 -25.67 9.12 8.05
N GLN A 109 -25.53 9.63 9.28
CA GLN A 109 -24.29 10.22 9.78
C GLN A 109 -23.14 9.21 9.77
N ALA A 110 -23.35 8.01 10.34
CA ALA A 110 -22.32 6.97 10.39
C ALA A 110 -21.87 6.51 8.99
N ARG A 111 -22.76 6.50 8.00
CA ARG A 111 -22.42 6.24 6.59
C ARG A 111 -21.57 7.37 6.01
N ALA A 112 -21.96 8.63 6.21
CA ALA A 112 -21.20 9.79 5.72
C ALA A 112 -19.79 9.87 6.34
N GLU A 113 -19.66 9.62 7.64
CA GLU A 113 -18.36 9.56 8.33
C GLU A 113 -17.49 8.40 7.83
N ALA A 114 -18.07 7.23 7.58
CA ALA A 114 -17.36 6.09 6.99
C ALA A 114 -16.90 6.38 5.55
N GLU A 115 -17.75 6.97 4.70
CA GLU A 115 -17.39 7.39 3.35
C GLU A 115 -16.29 8.46 3.35
N GLN A 116 -16.36 9.46 4.24
CA GLN A 116 -15.32 10.47 4.40
C GLN A 116 -13.99 9.84 4.83
N THR A 117 -14.03 8.89 5.77
CA THR A 117 -12.84 8.16 6.26
C THR A 117 -12.21 7.33 5.15
N ILE A 118 -13.00 6.59 4.37
CA ILE A 118 -12.53 5.81 3.22
C ILE A 118 -11.91 6.71 2.15
N ASN A 119 -12.55 7.85 1.84
CA ASN A 119 -12.03 8.81 0.86
C ASN A 119 -10.71 9.47 1.30
N ASN A 120 -10.55 9.76 2.60
CA ASN A 120 -9.29 10.29 3.14
C ASN A 120 -8.17 9.22 3.11
N ALA A 121 -8.42 8.04 3.67
CA ALA A 121 -7.46 6.93 3.67
C ALA A 121 -7.03 6.52 2.25
N ARG A 122 -7.96 6.58 1.27
CA ARG A 122 -7.66 6.36 -0.13
C ARG A 122 -6.70 7.41 -0.71
N ARG A 123 -6.92 8.70 -0.43
CA ARG A 123 -6.03 9.78 -0.89
C ARG A 123 -4.63 9.66 -0.27
N GLU A 124 -4.55 9.36 1.01
CA GLU A 124 -3.28 9.13 1.72
C GLU A 124 -2.52 7.93 1.14
N TYR A 125 -3.23 6.84 0.82
CA TYR A 125 -2.66 5.68 0.13
C TYR A 125 -2.19 6.00 -1.29
N GLU A 126 -3.01 6.68 -2.10
CA GLU A 126 -2.66 7.11 -3.45
C GLU A 126 -1.43 8.05 -3.44
N GLU A 127 -1.32 8.96 -2.47
CA GLU A 127 -0.13 9.79 -2.29
C GLU A 127 1.10 8.96 -1.83
N TYR A 128 0.95 8.05 -0.87
CA TYR A 128 2.05 7.21 -0.39
C TYR A 128 2.63 6.34 -1.52
N VAL A 129 1.76 5.72 -2.34
CA VAL A 129 2.16 4.93 -3.51
C VAL A 129 2.85 5.82 -4.55
N ALA A 130 2.32 7.01 -4.85
CA ALA A 130 2.94 7.93 -5.81
C ALA A 130 4.33 8.42 -5.34
N ARG A 131 4.50 8.71 -4.05
CA ARG A 131 5.80 9.06 -3.45
C ARG A 131 6.80 7.90 -3.56
N ALA A 132 6.39 6.69 -3.18
CA ALA A 132 7.24 5.50 -3.24
C ALA A 132 7.64 5.11 -4.69
N GLN A 133 6.73 5.26 -5.65
CA GLN A 133 7.03 5.08 -7.08
C GLN A 133 8.05 6.11 -7.58
N ALA A 134 7.84 7.40 -7.28
CA ALA A 134 8.76 8.46 -7.68
C ALA A 134 10.15 8.33 -7.02
N GLU A 135 10.23 7.80 -5.80
CA GLU A 135 11.51 7.48 -5.14
C GLU A 135 12.20 6.26 -5.77
N SER A 136 11.45 5.19 -6.06
CA SER A 136 11.94 4.01 -6.79
C SER A 136 12.51 4.38 -8.16
N ASP A 137 11.78 5.17 -8.96
CA ASP A 137 12.24 5.63 -10.27
C ASP A 137 13.51 6.49 -10.16
N ARG A 138 13.62 7.37 -9.15
CA ARG A 138 14.85 8.14 -8.89
C ARG A 138 16.03 7.23 -8.53
N MET A 139 15.83 6.20 -7.70
CA MET A 139 16.89 5.25 -7.36
C MET A 139 17.35 4.45 -8.60
N VAL A 140 16.41 4.02 -9.46
CA VAL A 140 16.74 3.32 -10.71
C VAL A 140 17.49 4.25 -11.69
N GLN A 141 17.08 5.52 -11.80
CA GLN A 141 17.76 6.51 -12.65
C GLN A 141 19.16 6.84 -12.14
N ALA A 142 19.32 7.08 -10.83
CA ALA A 142 20.61 7.34 -10.21
C ALA A 142 21.56 6.13 -10.32
N GLY A 143 21.05 4.91 -10.10
CA GLY A 143 21.82 3.68 -10.27
C GLY A 143 22.29 3.46 -11.71
N ARG A 144 21.47 3.77 -12.71
CA ARG A 144 21.87 3.75 -14.13
C ARG A 144 22.94 4.79 -14.44
N ALA A 145 22.75 6.03 -14.01
CA ALA A 145 23.73 7.10 -14.24
C ALA A 145 25.10 6.80 -13.61
N ALA A 146 25.12 6.27 -12.37
CA ALA A 146 26.35 5.85 -11.70
C ALA A 146 27.01 4.63 -12.38
N TYR A 147 26.22 3.69 -12.90
CA TYR A 147 26.73 2.57 -13.69
C TYR A 147 27.36 3.04 -15.01
N ASP A 148 26.67 3.89 -15.77
CA ASP A 148 27.16 4.42 -17.05
C ASP A 148 28.43 5.27 -16.84
N GLN A 149 28.50 6.06 -15.77
CA GLN A 149 29.72 6.77 -15.35
C GLN A 149 30.87 5.79 -15.06
N SER A 150 30.63 4.76 -14.22
CA SER A 150 31.67 3.79 -13.86
C SER A 150 32.18 2.99 -15.08
N ILE A 151 31.31 2.67 -16.03
CA ILE A 151 31.69 2.06 -17.32
C ILE A 151 32.51 3.02 -18.18
N HIS A 152 32.21 4.33 -18.16
CA HIS A 152 32.99 5.32 -18.90
C HIS A 152 34.38 5.52 -18.30
N GLU A 153 34.47 5.67 -16.97
CA GLU A 153 35.72 5.78 -16.21
C GLU A 153 36.59 4.54 -16.41
N GLY A 154 36.03 3.34 -16.25
CA GLY A 154 36.74 2.07 -16.46
C GLY A 154 37.26 1.89 -17.88
N ARG A 155 36.52 2.33 -18.91
CA ARG A 155 36.99 2.33 -20.31
C ARG A 155 38.11 3.36 -20.54
N SER A 156 38.03 4.53 -19.92
CA SER A 156 39.06 5.57 -20.02
C SER A 156 40.38 5.08 -19.40
N GLU A 157 40.31 4.48 -18.21
CA GLU A 157 41.46 3.91 -17.51
C GLU A 157 42.03 2.69 -18.26
N GLN A 158 41.18 1.82 -18.81
CA GLN A 158 41.62 0.72 -19.68
C GLN A 158 42.40 1.25 -20.89
N ALA A 159 41.92 2.31 -21.55
CA ALA A 159 42.62 2.92 -22.68
C ALA A 159 43.97 3.53 -22.28
N ARG A 160 44.04 4.19 -21.11
CA ARG A 160 45.30 4.72 -20.55
C ARG A 160 46.32 3.60 -20.32
N LEU A 161 45.93 2.53 -19.63
CA LEU A 161 46.80 1.39 -19.31
C LEU A 161 47.28 0.62 -20.56
N VAL A 162 46.42 0.49 -21.59
CA VAL A 162 46.82 -0.09 -22.88
C VAL A 162 47.86 0.79 -23.58
N SER A 163 47.64 2.12 -23.64
CA SER A 163 48.59 3.07 -24.24
C SER A 163 49.95 3.05 -23.54
N GLU A 164 49.96 3.07 -22.21
CA GLU A 164 51.21 2.99 -21.42
C GLU A 164 51.94 1.66 -21.65
N THR A 165 51.19 0.55 -21.74
CA THR A 165 51.78 -0.77 -22.06
C THR A 165 52.34 -0.80 -23.48
N GLU A 166 51.67 -0.20 -24.46
CA GLU A 166 52.14 -0.13 -25.85
C GLU A 166 53.41 0.71 -25.98
N VAL A 167 53.49 1.87 -25.32
CA VAL A 167 54.71 2.70 -25.29
C VAL A 167 55.89 1.96 -24.65
N VAL A 168 55.66 1.22 -23.55
CA VAL A 168 56.70 0.39 -22.93
C VAL A 168 57.14 -0.75 -23.87
N GLN A 169 56.21 -1.43 -24.53
CA GLN A 169 56.48 -2.49 -25.50
C GLN A 169 57.27 -1.98 -26.72
N GLN A 170 56.90 -0.82 -27.27
CA GLN A 170 57.62 -0.18 -28.36
C GLN A 170 59.03 0.22 -27.92
N SER A 171 59.18 0.84 -26.74
CA SER A 171 60.47 1.24 -26.19
C SER A 171 61.39 0.04 -25.95
N GLN A 172 60.87 -1.10 -25.50
CA GLN A 172 61.65 -2.34 -25.32
C GLN A 172 62.11 -2.94 -26.66
N ARG A 173 61.25 -2.92 -27.70
CA ARG A 173 61.63 -3.37 -29.05
C ARG A 173 62.71 -2.49 -29.65
N GLU A 174 62.59 -1.17 -29.50
CA GLU A 174 63.54 -0.20 -30.03
C GLU A 174 64.87 -0.24 -29.28
N ALA A 175 64.85 -0.31 -27.94
CA ALA A 175 66.05 -0.50 -27.14
C ALA A 175 66.77 -1.81 -27.51
N LYS A 176 66.05 -2.90 -27.77
CA LYS A 176 66.64 -4.13 -28.30
C LYS A 176 67.27 -3.92 -29.68
N ARG A 177 66.54 -3.27 -30.61
CA ARG A 177 67.04 -2.99 -31.98
C ARG A 177 68.36 -2.22 -31.94
N LEU A 178 68.41 -1.14 -31.16
CA LEU A 178 69.62 -0.33 -30.98
C LEU A 178 70.76 -1.11 -30.31
N VAL A 179 70.46 -1.99 -29.34
CA VAL A 179 71.46 -2.84 -28.68
C VAL A 179 72.00 -3.94 -29.60
N ASP A 180 71.20 -4.46 -30.52
CA ASP A 180 71.66 -5.47 -31.50
C ASP A 180 72.42 -4.79 -32.67
N GLU A 181 71.94 -3.65 -33.17
CA GLU A 181 72.62 -2.80 -34.17
C GLU A 181 73.99 -2.30 -33.67
N ALA A 182 74.08 -1.84 -32.41
CA ALA A 182 75.34 -1.43 -31.81
C ALA A 182 76.35 -2.58 -31.60
N LYS A 183 75.89 -3.84 -31.45
CA LYS A 183 76.80 -5.00 -31.44
C LYS A 183 77.35 -5.27 -32.83
N GLU A 184 76.50 -5.24 -33.86
CA GLU A 184 76.92 -5.43 -35.25
C GLU A 184 77.93 -4.35 -35.67
N GLU A 185 77.72 -3.08 -35.26
CA GLU A 185 78.70 -2.02 -35.45
C GLU A 185 80.00 -2.23 -34.65
N VAL A 186 79.94 -2.71 -33.40
CA VAL A 186 81.14 -2.99 -32.59
C VAL A 186 81.94 -4.17 -33.16
N GLU A 187 81.31 -5.25 -33.61
CA GLU A 187 82.04 -6.36 -34.26
C GLU A 187 82.59 -5.97 -35.64
N ARG A 188 81.88 -5.13 -36.41
CA ARG A 188 82.42 -4.48 -37.62
C ARG A 188 83.66 -3.65 -37.31
N LEU A 189 83.57 -2.73 -36.36
CA LEU A 189 84.66 -1.82 -36.00
C LEU A 189 85.88 -2.57 -35.45
N LYS A 190 85.68 -3.69 -34.72
CA LYS A 190 86.77 -4.60 -34.35
C LYS A 190 87.44 -5.20 -35.59
N GLY A 191 86.66 -5.76 -36.52
CA GLY A 191 87.18 -6.32 -37.76
C GLY A 191 87.96 -5.30 -38.61
N ASP A 192 87.45 -4.08 -38.71
CA ASP A 192 88.13 -2.96 -39.40
C ASP A 192 89.44 -2.57 -38.68
N CYS A 193 89.43 -2.51 -37.34
CA CYS A 193 90.62 -2.25 -36.52
C CYS A 193 91.67 -3.36 -36.62
N ASP A 194 91.25 -4.63 -36.55
CA ASP A 194 92.14 -5.80 -36.65
C ASP A 194 92.78 -5.88 -38.05
N ALA A 195 92.00 -5.64 -39.12
CA ALA A 195 92.51 -5.56 -40.48
C ALA A 195 93.47 -4.36 -40.68
N TYR A 196 93.20 -3.21 -40.05
CA TYR A 196 94.11 -2.07 -40.06
C TYR A 196 95.42 -2.38 -39.30
N ILE A 197 95.35 -3.04 -38.14
CA ILE A 197 96.52 -3.47 -37.37
C ILE A 197 97.36 -4.47 -38.18
N ASP A 198 96.74 -5.48 -38.79
CA ASP A 198 97.43 -6.44 -39.66
C ASP A 198 98.13 -5.75 -40.84
N SER A 199 97.44 -4.86 -41.54
CA SER A 199 98.04 -4.06 -42.62
C SER A 199 99.22 -3.21 -42.16
N ARG A 200 99.16 -2.59 -40.95
CA ARG A 200 100.28 -1.81 -40.39
C ARG A 200 101.43 -2.67 -39.88
N LEU A 201 101.17 -3.90 -39.45
CA LEU A 201 102.21 -4.87 -39.12
C LEU A 201 102.90 -5.38 -40.40
N ALA A 202 102.16 -5.60 -41.48
CA ALA A 202 102.71 -5.95 -42.80
C ALA A 202 103.56 -4.81 -43.41
N ASP A 203 103.08 -3.56 -43.36
CA ASP A 203 103.86 -2.35 -43.73
C ASP A 203 105.21 -2.31 -42.97
N LEU A 204 105.16 -2.57 -41.66
CA LEU A 204 106.32 -2.55 -40.77
C LEU A 204 107.27 -3.73 -41.04
N GLU A 205 106.76 -4.94 -41.28
CA GLU A 205 107.57 -6.10 -41.67
C GLU A 205 108.31 -5.81 -42.98
N GLU A 206 107.63 -5.27 -43.99
CA GLU A 206 108.27 -4.98 -45.28
C GLU A 206 109.34 -3.89 -45.14
N LEU A 207 109.09 -2.84 -44.34
CA LEU A 207 110.06 -1.78 -44.04
C LEU A 207 111.28 -2.31 -43.25
N LEU A 208 111.06 -3.16 -42.24
CA LEU A 208 112.15 -3.84 -41.52
C LEU A 208 112.92 -4.79 -42.44
N GLY A 209 112.23 -5.49 -43.34
CA GLY A 209 112.83 -6.34 -44.37
C GLY A 209 113.64 -5.54 -45.41
N ARG A 210 113.19 -4.35 -45.83
CA ARG A 210 114.00 -3.41 -46.63
C ARG A 210 115.24 -2.97 -45.85
N THR A 211 115.08 -2.64 -44.57
CA THR A 211 116.16 -2.16 -43.69
C THR A 211 117.22 -3.23 -43.46
N LEU A 212 116.83 -4.47 -43.17
CA LEU A 212 117.71 -5.64 -43.08
C LEU A 212 118.46 -5.91 -44.40
N ARG A 213 117.79 -5.77 -45.56
CA ARG A 213 118.44 -5.86 -46.88
C ARG A 213 119.49 -4.75 -47.07
N THR A 214 119.23 -3.53 -46.62
CA THR A 214 120.18 -2.40 -46.67
C THR A 214 121.37 -2.61 -45.72
N VAL A 215 121.14 -3.03 -44.46
CA VAL A 215 122.21 -3.38 -43.51
C VAL A 215 123.04 -4.56 -44.00
N GLY A 216 122.41 -5.55 -44.65
CA GLY A 216 123.08 -6.66 -45.33
C GLY A 216 124.03 -6.17 -46.44
N LYS A 217 123.56 -5.28 -47.32
CA LYS A 217 124.39 -4.64 -48.36
C LYS A 217 125.55 -3.84 -47.74
N GLY A 218 125.32 -3.05 -46.70
CA GLY A 218 126.38 -2.31 -46.00
C GLY A 218 127.44 -3.22 -45.37
N ARG A 219 127.02 -4.31 -44.71
CA ARG A 219 127.94 -5.35 -44.20
C ARG A 219 128.71 -6.07 -45.31
N GLN A 220 128.16 -6.15 -46.52
CA GLN A 220 128.82 -6.76 -47.68
C GLN A 220 129.82 -5.79 -48.34
N GLN A 221 129.51 -4.49 -48.38
CA GLN A 221 130.43 -3.42 -48.83
C GLN A 221 131.65 -3.30 -47.91
N LEU A 222 131.46 -3.36 -46.58
CA LEU A 222 132.54 -3.41 -45.58
C LEU A 222 133.42 -4.68 -45.66
N ARG A 223 133.18 -5.58 -46.62
CA ARG A 223 133.85 -6.89 -46.75
C ARG A 223 134.59 -7.07 -48.08
N ARG A 224 134.93 -5.97 -48.79
CA ARG A 224 135.60 -6.01 -50.10
C ARG A 224 136.74 -4.97 -50.22
N PRO A 225 137.96 -5.35 -50.68
CA PRO A 225 139.12 -4.45 -50.79
C PRO A 225 139.19 -3.67 -52.12
N LEU A 226 140.08 -2.65 -52.18
CA LEU A 226 140.27 -1.70 -53.29
C LEU A 226 141.12 -2.24 -54.46
N SER A 227 140.79 -1.81 -55.70
CA SER A 227 141.76 -1.37 -56.75
C SER A 227 141.08 -0.72 -57.97
N ALA A 228 141.64 0.44 -58.38
CA ALA A 228 141.78 1.14 -59.69
C ALA A 228 141.26 0.55 -61.04
N PRO A 229 141.33 1.29 -62.19
CA PRO A 229 141.10 2.72 -62.49
C PRO A 229 140.19 2.96 -63.74
N PHE A 230 140.21 4.18 -64.32
CA PHE A 230 139.36 4.71 -65.43
C PHE A 230 139.81 4.33 -66.87
N ASP A 231 138.88 4.38 -67.85
CA ASP A 231 138.98 5.20 -69.10
C ASP A 231 137.65 5.22 -69.91
N TYR A 232 137.65 5.78 -71.13
CA TYR A 232 136.49 6.32 -71.91
C TYR A 232 136.35 5.64 -73.33
N GLU A 233 135.57 6.03 -74.36
CA GLU A 233 134.62 7.15 -74.67
C GLU A 233 133.73 6.84 -75.93
N GLU A 234 132.71 7.68 -76.22
CA GLU A 234 132.11 8.03 -77.55
C GLU A 234 131.37 6.96 -78.43
N TRP A 235 130.49 7.26 -79.44
CA TRP A 235 129.76 8.43 -80.00
C TRP A 235 128.47 7.87 -80.72
N GLN A 236 127.22 8.28 -80.47
CA GLN A 236 126.44 9.47 -80.92
C GLN A 236 126.05 9.52 -82.44
N PRO A 237 125.11 10.40 -82.88
CA PRO A 237 124.27 11.40 -82.16
C PRO A 237 122.92 10.74 -81.71
N GLY A 238 121.68 11.29 -81.69
CA GLY A 238 121.01 12.56 -82.08
C GLY A 238 119.59 12.28 -82.63
N THR A 239 118.58 13.16 -82.64
CA THR A 239 118.27 14.49 -82.05
C THR A 239 116.70 14.62 -81.93
N GLU A 240 115.99 15.62 -81.39
CA GLU A 240 116.30 16.94 -80.80
C GLU A 240 115.16 17.45 -79.85
N ASN A 241 115.14 18.77 -79.57
CA ASN A 241 114.30 19.63 -78.70
C ASN A 241 112.75 19.54 -78.88
N ASP A 242 111.85 19.70 -77.89
CA ASP A 242 111.85 20.35 -76.54
C ASP A 242 111.75 21.91 -76.60
N PRO A 243 111.34 22.71 -75.56
CA PRO A 243 111.13 22.38 -74.14
C PRO A 243 109.91 22.96 -73.37
N ASN A 244 109.49 22.27 -72.29
CA ASN A 244 109.08 22.78 -70.95
C ASN A 244 108.30 21.71 -70.14
N GLY A 245 108.40 21.58 -68.81
CA GLY A 245 109.30 22.27 -67.87
C GLY A 245 108.73 22.44 -66.44
N ALA A 246 108.90 21.43 -65.57
CA ALA A 246 108.54 21.39 -64.13
C ALA A 246 107.02 21.54 -63.78
N GLY A 247 106.53 21.13 -62.61
CA GLY A 247 107.11 20.37 -61.48
C GLY A 247 106.31 20.59 -60.18
N VAL A 248 106.68 19.89 -59.08
CA VAL A 248 106.26 20.17 -57.67
C VAL A 248 104.74 19.97 -57.40
N ALA A 249 104.26 18.89 -56.77
CA ALA A 249 104.27 18.56 -55.33
C ALA A 249 103.60 19.60 -54.41
N GLU A 250 102.52 19.22 -53.71
CA GLU A 250 102.40 19.38 -52.23
C GLU A 250 101.22 18.56 -51.70
N HIS A 251 100.99 18.61 -50.37
CA HIS A 251 100.07 17.78 -49.60
C HIS A 251 98.75 18.50 -49.25
#